data_AF-A0A3D8T5Z0-F1
#
_entry.id   AF-A0A3D8T5Z0-F1
#
_cell.length_a   1.000
_cell.length_b   1.000
_cell.length_c   1.000
_cell.angle_alpha   90.00
_cell.angle_beta   90.00
_cell.angle_gamma   90.00
#
_symmetry.space_group_name_H-M   'P 1'
#
loop_
_entity.id
_entity.type
_entity.pdbx_description
1 polymer ?
#
loop_
_entity_poly.entity_id
_entity_poly.type
_entity_poly.pdbx_seq_one_letter_code
_entity_poly.pdbx_strand_id
1 'polypeptide(L)'
;MEMVAQPPRWLIAEFMEHAEELEQESTEELLPLLDRLAEVLDSRRGLTWYDNDIPPGPVLGWNCSSQGLLPLAIQYGLNRYAKAYLASDPSLIIRHRDRPLLDYALRRRIYSPLTAQAEQIDYQVGGPGDQPDPELVSFILQHGGNPNEAYGDSTVWKLFLEFLSSFAKDLKELDDSGRQVWIGTIELLIRYGAARVLERYTVIPKQPSSRIHVKLSHREVIARDTLAAVFGEDEADRLDSLAWRLNASGQTLFVNSVRTVRNLLRWAM
;
A
#
# COMPACT_ATOMS: atom_id res chain seq x y z
N MET A 1 -23.14 -6.13 36.11
CA MET A 1 -22.85 -5.52 34.80
C MET A 1 -21.48 -6.00 34.41
N GLU A 2 -21.40 -7.17 33.76
CA GLU A 2 -20.13 -7.73 33.31
C GLU A 2 -19.52 -6.77 32.30
N MET A 3 -18.30 -6.31 32.57
CA MET A 3 -17.53 -5.55 31.59
C MET A 3 -17.36 -6.44 30.36
N VAL A 4 -17.82 -5.95 29.20
CA VAL A 4 -17.62 -6.58 27.89
C VAL A 4 -16.13 -6.95 27.77
N ALA A 5 -15.83 -8.24 27.81
CA ALA A 5 -14.48 -8.73 28.06
C ALA A 5 -13.52 -8.44 26.91
N GLN A 6 -14.01 -8.13 25.71
CA GLN A 6 -13.22 -7.75 24.54
C GLN A 6 -14.04 -6.80 23.63
N PRO A 7 -13.49 -5.64 23.22
CA PRO A 7 -14.17 -4.74 22.28
C PRO A 7 -14.30 -5.41 20.91
N PRO A 8 -15.46 -5.28 20.24
CA PRO A 8 -15.67 -5.91 18.95
C PRO A 8 -15.01 -5.11 17.81
N ARG A 9 -14.53 -5.79 16.76
CA ARG A 9 -13.84 -5.16 15.62
C ARG A 9 -14.69 -4.12 14.87
N TRP A 10 -16.02 -4.28 14.83
CA TRP A 10 -16.90 -3.34 14.16
C TRP A 10 -16.92 -1.95 14.81
N LEU A 11 -16.67 -1.86 16.12
CA LEU A 11 -16.62 -0.56 16.81
C LEU A 11 -15.40 0.25 16.39
N ILE A 12 -14.29 -0.43 16.11
CA ILE A 12 -13.09 0.22 15.54
C ILE A 12 -13.42 0.72 14.14
N ALA A 13 -14.02 -0.12 13.31
CA ALA A 13 -14.40 0.25 11.95
C ALA A 13 -15.29 1.50 11.92
N GLU A 14 -16.36 1.52 12.73
CA GLU A 14 -17.28 2.65 12.84
C GLU A 14 -16.56 3.91 13.34
N PHE A 15 -15.68 3.78 14.35
CA PHE A 15 -14.85 4.90 14.80
C PHE A 15 -13.97 5.44 13.65
N MET A 16 -13.33 4.56 12.88
CA MET A 16 -12.42 4.96 11.81
C MET A 16 -13.15 5.62 10.64
N GLU A 17 -14.36 5.17 10.32
CA GLU A 17 -15.22 5.79 9.31
C GLU A 17 -15.55 7.24 9.69
N HIS A 18 -15.98 7.48 10.93
CA HIS A 18 -16.23 8.84 11.41
C HIS A 18 -14.95 9.66 11.61
N ALA A 19 -13.82 9.01 11.90
CA ALA A 19 -12.54 9.71 12.03
C ALA A 19 -12.11 10.38 10.72
N GLU A 20 -12.43 9.79 9.56
CA GLU A 20 -12.11 10.41 8.26
C GLU A 20 -12.88 11.72 8.07
N GLU A 21 -14.18 11.71 8.40
CA GLU A 21 -15.04 12.90 8.37
C GLU A 21 -14.52 13.99 9.33
N LEU A 22 -14.21 13.60 10.57
CA LEU A 22 -13.66 14.49 11.59
C LEU A 22 -12.27 15.04 11.23
N GLU A 23 -11.43 14.30 10.51
CA GLU A 23 -10.11 14.80 10.09
C GLU A 23 -10.26 15.99 9.14
N GLN A 24 -11.30 15.99 8.30
CA GLN A 24 -11.61 17.09 7.39
C GLN A 24 -12.16 18.32 8.11
N GLU A 25 -12.97 18.11 9.16
CA GLU A 25 -13.63 19.19 9.89
C GLU A 25 -12.76 19.82 10.99
N SER A 26 -12.14 19.00 11.85
CA SER A 26 -11.39 19.44 13.02
C SER A 26 -10.28 18.44 13.41
N THR A 27 -9.14 18.55 12.73
CA THR A 27 -7.97 17.69 13.03
C THR A 27 -7.50 17.82 14.48
N GLU A 28 -7.61 19.01 15.08
CA GLU A 28 -7.16 19.25 16.47
C GLU A 28 -7.98 18.46 17.51
N GLU A 29 -9.26 18.24 17.25
CA GLU A 29 -10.15 17.46 18.12
C GLU A 29 -9.99 15.96 17.92
N LEU A 30 -9.65 15.53 16.70
CA LEU A 30 -9.46 14.13 16.36
C LEU A 30 -8.16 13.55 16.94
N LEU A 31 -7.07 14.31 16.95
CA LEU A 31 -5.74 13.81 17.38
C LEU A 31 -5.77 13.19 18.79
N PRO A 32 -6.32 13.83 19.84
CA PRO A 32 -6.40 13.23 21.17
C PRO A 32 -7.21 11.93 21.21
N LEU A 33 -8.24 11.80 20.35
CA LEU A 33 -9.06 10.59 20.26
C LEU A 33 -8.28 9.44 19.60
N LEU A 34 -7.52 9.74 18.55
CA LEU A 34 -6.65 8.77 17.88
C LEU A 34 -5.50 8.33 18.79
N ASP A 35 -4.88 9.25 19.52
CA ASP A 35 -3.85 8.92 20.50
C ASP A 35 -4.41 7.99 21.59
N ARG A 36 -5.62 8.29 22.09
CA ARG A 36 -6.28 7.43 23.08
C ARG A 36 -6.63 6.06 22.51
N LEU A 37 -7.08 5.99 21.26
CA LEU A 37 -7.32 4.72 20.59
C LEU A 37 -6.02 3.92 20.43
N ALA A 38 -4.92 4.57 20.02
CA ALA A 38 -3.61 3.93 19.90
C ALA A 38 -3.14 3.33 21.23
N GLU A 39 -3.26 4.08 22.33
CA GLU A 39 -2.95 3.57 23.68
C GLU A 39 -3.79 2.34 24.05
N VAL A 40 -5.10 2.38 23.77
CA VAL A 40 -6.00 1.25 24.04
C VAL A 40 -5.59 0.04 23.21
N LEU A 41 -5.33 0.22 21.91
CA LEU A 41 -4.89 -0.85 21.02
C LEU A 41 -3.57 -1.48 21.49
N ASP A 42 -2.58 -0.66 21.85
CA ASP A 42 -1.29 -1.14 22.34
C ASP A 42 -1.40 -1.84 23.69
N SER A 43 -2.24 -1.34 24.61
CA SER A 43 -2.49 -1.99 25.92
C SER A 43 -3.17 -3.36 25.79
N ARG A 44 -3.81 -3.61 24.64
CA ARG A 44 -4.54 -4.85 24.31
C ARG A 44 -3.78 -5.73 23.33
N ARG A 45 -2.53 -5.37 22.99
CA ARG A 45 -1.69 -6.15 22.08
C ARG A 45 -1.48 -7.56 22.65
N GLY A 46 -1.64 -8.58 21.82
CA GLY A 46 -1.50 -9.99 22.21
C GLY A 46 -2.75 -10.64 22.79
N LEU A 47 -3.84 -9.88 22.97
CA LEU A 47 -5.16 -10.48 23.24
C LEU A 47 -5.77 -10.96 21.92
N THR A 48 -6.48 -12.08 21.96
CA THR A 48 -7.39 -12.48 20.88
C THR A 48 -8.58 -11.53 20.92
N TRP A 49 -9.02 -11.01 19.78
CA TRP A 49 -10.22 -10.18 19.68
C TRP A 49 -11.36 -11.02 19.08
N TYR A 50 -12.56 -10.89 19.64
CA TYR A 50 -13.75 -11.61 19.18
C TYR A 50 -14.17 -11.16 17.77
N ASP A 51 -14.09 -12.09 16.82
CA ASP A 51 -14.82 -12.05 15.56
C ASP A 51 -16.22 -12.59 15.84
N ASN A 52 -17.21 -11.72 16.04
CA ASN A 52 -18.60 -12.18 16.02
C ASN A 52 -18.95 -12.63 14.59
N ASP A 53 -19.96 -13.50 14.45
CA ASP A 53 -20.59 -13.96 13.18
C ASP A 53 -21.23 -12.83 12.33
N ILE A 54 -20.83 -11.58 12.57
CA ILE A 54 -21.18 -10.38 11.79
C ILE A 54 -20.37 -10.45 10.49
N PRO A 55 -20.93 -9.99 9.34
CA PRO A 55 -20.18 -9.89 8.09
C PRO A 55 -18.82 -9.28 8.37
N PRO A 56 -17.78 -9.79 7.69
CA PRO A 56 -16.43 -9.52 8.11
C PRO A 56 -16.23 -8.01 8.11
N GLY A 57 -15.93 -7.46 9.29
CA GLY A 57 -15.85 -6.01 9.47
C GLY A 57 -14.90 -5.39 8.43
N PRO A 58 -15.02 -4.10 8.12
CA PRO A 58 -14.27 -3.42 7.05
C PRO A 58 -12.79 -3.21 7.40
N VAL A 59 -12.23 -4.09 8.22
CA VAL A 59 -10.80 -4.11 8.54
C VAL A 59 -10.27 -5.55 8.47
N LEU A 60 -10.66 -6.25 7.41
CA LEU A 60 -10.19 -7.61 7.16
C LEU A 60 -8.68 -7.63 6.90
N GLY A 61 -7.97 -8.47 7.64
CA GLY A 61 -6.50 -8.55 7.57
C GLY A 61 -5.77 -7.57 8.49
N TRP A 62 -6.48 -6.67 9.17
CA TRP A 62 -5.93 -5.97 10.32
C TRP A 62 -6.03 -6.81 11.58
N ASN A 63 -4.96 -6.78 12.36
CA ASN A 63 -4.88 -7.54 13.59
C ASN A 63 -4.21 -6.71 14.67
N CYS A 64 -4.99 -6.18 15.61
CA CYS A 64 -4.55 -5.57 16.86
C CYS A 64 -3.37 -6.26 17.59
N SER A 65 -3.21 -7.58 17.44
CA SER A 65 -2.13 -8.31 18.10
C SER A 65 -0.78 -8.15 17.40
N SER A 66 -0.76 -7.83 16.10
CA SER A 66 0.46 -7.62 15.31
C SER A 66 0.58 -6.21 14.70
N GLN A 67 -0.53 -5.47 14.58
CA GLN A 67 -0.64 -4.18 13.92
C GLN A 67 -1.21 -3.13 14.85
N GLY A 68 -0.58 -1.95 14.86
CA GLY A 68 -1.04 -0.78 15.61
C GLY A 68 -2.12 0.02 14.87
N LEU A 69 -2.37 1.25 15.33
CA LEU A 69 -3.31 2.19 14.71
C LEU A 69 -2.82 2.72 13.36
N LEU A 70 -1.51 2.83 13.15
CA LEU A 70 -0.95 3.48 11.96
C LEU A 70 -1.38 2.83 10.63
N PRO A 71 -1.29 1.50 10.41
CA PRO A 71 -1.81 0.88 9.20
C PRO A 71 -3.29 1.17 8.95
N LEU A 72 -4.08 1.16 10.03
CA LEU A 72 -5.51 1.42 9.98
C LEU A 72 -5.80 2.85 9.57
N ALA A 73 -5.10 3.83 10.17
CA ALA A 73 -5.19 5.22 9.79
C ALA A 73 -4.86 5.45 8.30
N ILE A 74 -3.85 4.77 7.77
CA ILE A 74 -3.50 4.85 6.34
C ILE A 74 -4.61 4.27 5.46
N GLN A 75 -5.19 3.12 5.82
CA GLN A 75 -6.28 2.49 5.06
C GLN A 75 -7.53 3.36 4.98
N TYR A 76 -7.87 4.02 6.09
CA TYR A 76 -9.01 4.93 6.19
C TYR A 76 -8.71 6.36 5.71
N GLY A 77 -7.53 6.60 5.12
CA GLY A 77 -7.22 7.91 4.56
C GLY A 77 -7.00 9.02 5.57
N LEU A 78 -6.73 8.70 6.84
CA LEU A 78 -6.34 9.65 7.90
C LEU A 78 -4.90 10.16 7.66
N ASN A 79 -4.69 10.82 6.52
CA ASN A 79 -3.39 11.14 5.99
C ASN A 79 -2.66 12.18 6.85
N ARG A 80 -3.38 13.11 7.51
CA ARG A 80 -2.75 14.11 8.38
C ARG A 80 -2.20 13.46 9.63
N TYR A 81 -3.00 12.62 10.29
CA TYR A 81 -2.55 11.82 11.42
C TYR A 81 -1.38 10.90 11.03
N ALA A 82 -1.50 10.14 9.94
CA ALA A 82 -0.45 9.21 9.51
C ALA A 82 0.88 9.93 9.24
N LYS A 83 0.85 11.09 8.56
CA LYS A 83 2.03 11.93 8.32
C LYS A 83 2.62 12.47 9.63
N ALA A 84 1.80 12.98 10.54
CA ALA A 84 2.27 13.49 11.84
C ALA A 84 2.93 12.37 12.68
N TYR A 85 2.29 11.20 12.73
CA TYR A 85 2.79 10.04 13.46
C TYR A 85 4.12 9.55 12.88
N LEU A 86 4.22 9.42 11.56
CA LEU A 86 5.46 9.04 10.87
C LEU A 86 6.56 10.10 10.95
N ALA A 87 6.21 11.38 11.06
CA ALA A 87 7.17 12.45 11.28
C ALA A 87 7.81 12.38 12.68
N SER A 88 7.05 11.91 13.68
CA SER A 88 7.56 11.72 15.05
C SER A 88 8.56 10.57 15.15
N ASP A 89 8.34 9.47 14.43
CA ASP A 89 9.28 8.35 14.31
C ASP A 89 9.34 7.78 12.87
N PRO A 90 10.17 8.36 12.00
CA PRO A 90 10.34 7.86 10.64
C PRO A 90 10.93 6.45 10.55
N SER A 91 11.52 5.93 11.64
CA SER A 91 12.10 4.58 11.64
C SER A 91 11.04 3.49 11.52
N LEU A 92 9.77 3.81 11.85
CA LEU A 92 8.63 2.91 11.71
C LEU A 92 8.45 2.40 10.28
N ILE A 93 8.81 3.20 9.27
CA ILE A 93 8.68 2.82 7.85
C ILE A 93 9.51 1.58 7.52
N ILE A 94 10.70 1.46 8.10
CA ILE A 94 11.63 0.34 7.84
C ILE A 94 11.40 -0.79 8.83
N ARG A 95 10.95 -0.48 10.05
CA ARG A 95 10.78 -1.46 11.14
C ARG A 95 9.46 -2.21 11.08
N HIS A 96 8.48 -1.71 10.33
CA HIS A 96 7.18 -2.37 10.17
C HIS A 96 7.37 -3.74 9.51
N ARG A 97 6.96 -4.82 10.20
CA ARG A 97 7.29 -6.20 9.79
C ARG A 97 6.22 -6.92 8.97
N ASP A 98 4.99 -6.42 9.03
CA ASP A 98 3.85 -7.03 8.35
C ASP A 98 3.78 -6.53 6.89
N ARG A 99 2.59 -6.20 6.40
CA ARG A 99 2.40 -5.53 5.12
C ARG A 99 3.17 -4.20 5.10
N PRO A 100 4.03 -3.92 4.10
CA PRO A 100 4.77 -2.67 4.04
C PRO A 100 3.85 -1.43 4.09
N LEU A 101 4.22 -0.39 4.83
CA LEU A 101 3.39 0.83 4.94
C LEU A 101 3.15 1.50 3.58
N LEU A 102 4.12 1.40 2.67
CA LEU A 102 3.97 1.85 1.29
C LEU A 102 2.81 1.12 0.59
N ASP A 103 2.67 -0.18 0.86
CA ASP A 103 1.62 -0.99 0.26
C ASP A 103 0.22 -0.67 0.84
N TYR A 104 0.14 -0.29 2.11
CA TYR A 104 -1.09 0.27 2.69
C TYR A 104 -1.48 1.59 2.02
N ALA A 105 -0.51 2.50 1.82
CA ALA A 105 -0.77 3.83 1.23
C ALA A 105 -1.19 3.74 -0.25
N LEU A 106 -0.68 2.76 -1.00
CA LEU A 106 -0.99 2.57 -2.41
C LEU A 106 -2.30 1.80 -2.65
N ARG A 107 -2.64 0.87 -1.76
CA ARG A 107 -3.72 -0.11 -1.93
C ARG A 107 -4.64 -0.11 -0.70
N ARG A 108 -5.24 1.04 -0.41
CA ARG A 108 -5.94 1.33 0.86
C ARG A 108 -7.06 0.33 1.18
N ARG A 109 -7.82 -0.14 0.18
CA ARG A 109 -9.03 -1.00 0.36
C ARG A 109 -8.93 -2.44 -0.15
N ILE A 110 -7.75 -3.09 -0.11
CA ILE A 110 -7.63 -4.49 -0.54
C ILE A 110 -7.86 -5.48 0.62
N TYR A 111 -8.89 -6.32 0.48
CA TYR A 111 -9.33 -7.46 1.33
C TYR A 111 -8.27 -8.53 1.53
N SER A 112 -7.48 -8.80 0.49
CA SER A 112 -6.43 -9.80 0.57
C SER A 112 -5.27 -9.37 -0.32
N PRO A 113 -4.08 -9.17 0.25
CA PRO A 113 -2.91 -8.76 -0.49
C PRO A 113 -2.50 -9.75 -1.59
N LEU A 114 -3.04 -10.98 -1.57
CA LEU A 114 -2.76 -12.07 -2.52
C LEU A 114 -3.87 -12.28 -3.58
N THR A 115 -5.11 -11.83 -3.34
CA THR A 115 -6.24 -12.06 -4.28
C THR A 115 -6.83 -10.79 -4.87
N ALA A 116 -6.31 -9.60 -4.50
CA ALA A 116 -6.71 -8.29 -5.04
C ALA A 116 -8.20 -7.96 -4.96
N GLN A 117 -8.96 -8.65 -4.10
CA GLN A 117 -10.36 -8.30 -3.83
C GLN A 117 -10.37 -6.97 -3.07
N ALA A 118 -11.19 -6.01 -3.51
CA ALA A 118 -11.45 -4.82 -2.71
C ALA A 118 -12.53 -5.17 -1.67
N GLU A 119 -12.51 -4.54 -0.50
CA GLU A 119 -13.70 -4.48 0.33
C GLU A 119 -14.83 -3.88 -0.53
N GLN A 120 -15.90 -4.64 -0.74
CA GLN A 120 -17.08 -4.12 -1.43
C GLN A 120 -17.70 -3.05 -0.54
N ILE A 121 -17.33 -1.80 -0.79
CA ILE A 121 -18.11 -0.63 -0.40
C ILE A 121 -18.92 -0.23 -1.64
N ASP A 122 -20.15 0.24 -1.45
CA ASP A 122 -21.12 0.57 -2.51
C ASP A 122 -20.70 1.71 -3.47
N TYR A 123 -19.41 2.10 -3.49
CA TYR A 123 -18.84 3.17 -4.32
C TYR A 123 -17.88 2.62 -5.38
N GLN A 124 -17.69 3.40 -6.45
CA GLN A 124 -16.76 3.10 -7.53
C GLN A 124 -15.31 3.05 -7.02
N VAL A 125 -14.61 1.94 -7.29
CA VAL A 125 -13.20 1.79 -6.91
C VAL A 125 -12.34 2.81 -7.64
N GLY A 126 -11.44 3.46 -6.91
CA GLY A 126 -10.53 4.48 -7.45
C GLY A 126 -11.03 5.92 -7.33
N GLY A 127 -12.21 6.12 -6.75
CA GLY A 127 -12.72 7.44 -6.37
C GLY A 127 -11.89 8.12 -5.27
N PRO A 128 -12.29 9.32 -4.81
CA PRO A 128 -11.51 10.12 -3.85
C PRO A 128 -11.12 9.38 -2.56
N GLY A 129 -11.99 8.51 -2.05
CA GLY A 129 -11.73 7.69 -0.86
C GLY A 129 -10.66 6.61 -1.06
N ASP A 130 -10.33 6.24 -2.30
CA ASP A 130 -9.36 5.19 -2.62
C ASP A 130 -8.01 5.72 -3.14
N GLN A 131 -7.99 6.96 -3.64
CA GLN A 131 -6.82 7.59 -4.28
C GLN A 131 -5.59 7.72 -3.36
N PRO A 132 -4.40 7.20 -3.70
CA PRO A 132 -3.23 7.37 -2.84
C PRO A 132 -2.94 8.85 -2.56
N ASP A 133 -2.65 9.21 -1.31
CA ASP A 133 -2.21 10.56 -0.95
C ASP A 133 -0.75 10.76 -1.41
N PRO A 134 -0.48 11.60 -2.43
CA PRO A 134 0.86 11.69 -3.00
C PRO A 134 1.90 12.18 -2.00
N GLU A 135 1.50 13.01 -1.04
CA GLU A 135 2.37 13.51 0.02
C GLU A 135 2.80 12.41 0.99
N LEU A 136 1.85 11.59 1.47
CA LEU A 136 2.12 10.45 2.33
C LEU A 136 2.99 9.42 1.62
N VAL A 137 2.68 9.08 0.36
CA VAL A 137 3.51 8.15 -0.42
C VAL A 137 4.92 8.70 -0.59
N SER A 138 5.05 10.00 -0.92
CA SER A 138 6.36 10.67 -1.04
C SER A 138 7.12 10.62 0.27
N PHE A 139 6.46 10.90 1.40
CA PHE A 139 7.05 10.81 2.73
C PHE A 139 7.59 9.40 3.02
N ILE A 140 6.76 8.37 2.79
CA ILE A 140 7.15 6.97 3.01
C ILE A 140 8.38 6.60 2.17
N LEU A 141 8.39 6.96 0.89
CA LEU A 141 9.51 6.69 -0.01
C LEU A 141 10.80 7.42 0.40
N GLN A 142 10.70 8.70 0.79
CA GLN A 142 11.83 9.51 1.28
C GLN A 142 12.47 8.93 2.54
N HIS A 143 11.66 8.31 3.39
CA HIS A 143 12.08 7.81 4.70
C HIS A 143 12.34 6.30 4.74
N GLY A 144 12.37 5.62 3.59
CA GLY A 144 12.91 4.27 3.47
C GLY A 144 11.98 3.23 2.85
N GLY A 145 10.71 3.57 2.58
CA GLY A 145 9.75 2.66 1.95
C GLY A 145 10.19 2.30 0.53
N ASN A 146 10.23 1.02 0.19
CA ASN A 146 10.82 0.54 -1.06
C ASN A 146 9.72 -0.02 -1.99
N PRO A 147 9.55 0.52 -3.21
CA PRO A 147 8.57 -0.01 -4.16
C PRO A 147 8.87 -1.47 -4.56
N ASN A 148 10.13 -1.90 -4.49
CA ASN A 148 10.51 -3.29 -4.76
C ASN A 148 10.69 -4.13 -3.47
N GLU A 149 10.18 -3.65 -2.34
CA GLU A 149 10.18 -4.44 -1.10
C GLU A 149 9.40 -5.73 -1.31
N ALA A 150 9.98 -6.84 -0.89
CA ALA A 150 9.34 -8.14 -0.99
C ALA A 150 8.19 -8.22 0.02
N TYR A 151 7.03 -8.67 -0.45
CA TYR A 151 5.88 -8.93 0.40
C TYR A 151 5.14 -10.16 -0.13
N GLY A 152 5.16 -11.24 0.66
CA GLY A 152 4.76 -12.57 0.19
C GLY A 152 5.65 -13.03 -0.97
N ASP A 153 5.02 -13.51 -2.05
CA ASP A 153 5.71 -13.97 -3.27
C ASP A 153 5.86 -12.87 -4.33
N SER A 154 5.66 -11.60 -3.95
CA SER A 154 5.61 -10.46 -4.86
C SER A 154 6.37 -9.25 -4.30
N THR A 155 6.32 -8.14 -5.02
CA THR A 155 6.80 -6.83 -4.54
C THR A 155 5.64 -5.85 -4.41
N VAL A 156 5.81 -4.83 -3.57
CA VAL A 156 4.82 -3.74 -3.42
C VAL A 156 4.41 -3.16 -4.77
N TRP A 157 5.38 -2.90 -5.64
CA TRP A 157 5.15 -2.37 -6.99
C TRP A 157 4.36 -3.32 -7.88
N LYS A 158 4.69 -4.61 -7.89
CA LYS A 158 3.97 -5.59 -8.68
C LYS A 158 2.52 -5.75 -8.20
N LEU A 159 2.33 -5.82 -6.89
CA LEU A 159 1.01 -5.88 -6.28
C LEU A 159 0.16 -4.63 -6.57
N PHE A 160 0.80 -3.47 -6.66
CA PHE A 160 0.14 -2.23 -7.06
C PHE A 160 -0.29 -2.23 -8.53
N LEU A 161 0.56 -2.70 -9.45
CA LEU A 161 0.17 -2.86 -10.85
C LEU A 161 -0.97 -3.88 -11.02
N GLU A 162 -0.93 -5.00 -10.30
CA GLU A 162 -2.01 -6.00 -10.31
C GLU A 162 -3.34 -5.41 -9.79
N PHE A 163 -3.28 -4.52 -8.79
CA PHE A 163 -4.43 -3.76 -8.33
C PHE A 163 -4.97 -2.84 -9.43
N LEU A 164 -4.12 -2.00 -10.03
CA LEU A 164 -4.54 -1.11 -11.13
C LEU A 164 -5.15 -1.90 -12.30
N SER A 165 -4.58 -3.06 -12.62
CA SER A 165 -5.11 -3.94 -13.67
C SER A 165 -6.50 -4.50 -13.32
N SER A 166 -6.73 -4.87 -12.06
CA SER A 166 -8.01 -5.41 -11.60
C SER A 166 -9.13 -4.36 -11.67
N PHE A 167 -8.79 -3.09 -11.45
CA PHE A 167 -9.73 -1.96 -11.46
C PHE A 167 -9.58 -1.05 -12.69
N ALA A 168 -8.99 -1.55 -13.77
CA ALA A 168 -8.70 -0.74 -14.95
C ALA A 168 -9.95 -0.11 -15.59
N LYS A 169 -11.10 -0.75 -15.47
CA LYS A 169 -12.37 -0.22 -15.96
C LYS A 169 -12.81 1.00 -15.14
N ASP A 170 -12.83 0.87 -13.81
CA ASP A 170 -13.30 1.92 -12.90
C ASP A 170 -12.34 3.13 -12.94
N LEU A 171 -11.03 2.88 -13.04
CA LEU A 171 -9.99 3.91 -13.17
C LEU A 171 -10.09 4.71 -14.49
N LYS A 172 -10.56 4.10 -15.57
CA LYS A 172 -10.80 4.80 -16.84
C LYS A 172 -11.98 5.75 -16.79
N GLU A 173 -12.96 5.46 -15.95
CA GLU A 173 -14.17 6.25 -15.78
C GLU A 173 -13.92 7.47 -14.87
N LEU A 174 -12.76 7.55 -14.20
CA LEU A 174 -12.35 8.74 -13.46
C LEU A 174 -12.16 9.95 -14.36
N ASP A 175 -12.46 11.12 -13.79
CA ASP A 175 -12.13 12.42 -14.36
C ASP A 175 -10.61 12.65 -14.42
N ASP A 176 -10.21 13.71 -15.14
CA ASP A 176 -8.79 14.02 -15.32
C ASP A 176 -8.09 14.24 -13.98
N SER A 177 -8.74 14.93 -13.03
CA SER A 177 -8.18 15.20 -11.71
C SER A 177 -7.89 13.90 -10.95
N GLY A 178 -8.87 13.00 -10.86
CA GLY A 178 -8.69 11.73 -10.17
C GLY A 178 -7.63 10.85 -10.84
N ARG A 179 -7.58 10.84 -12.17
CA ARG A 179 -6.58 10.10 -12.94
C ARG A 179 -5.16 10.61 -12.69
N GLN A 180 -4.97 11.93 -12.60
CA GLN A 180 -3.65 12.53 -12.36
C GLN A 180 -3.04 12.13 -11.01
N VAL A 181 -3.86 11.88 -9.98
CA VAL A 181 -3.36 11.40 -8.68
C VAL A 181 -2.69 10.03 -8.80
N TRP A 182 -3.30 9.11 -9.54
CA TRP A 182 -2.73 7.79 -9.81
C TRP A 182 -1.46 7.87 -10.65
N ILE A 183 -1.48 8.64 -11.74
CA ILE A 183 -0.32 8.86 -12.62
C ILE A 183 0.84 9.47 -11.84
N GLY A 184 0.58 10.52 -11.05
CA GLY A 184 1.59 11.18 -10.23
C GLY A 184 2.21 10.23 -9.20
N THR A 185 1.40 9.35 -8.61
CA THR A 185 1.87 8.31 -7.69
C THR A 185 2.77 7.28 -8.40
N ILE A 186 2.41 6.87 -9.62
CA ILE A 186 3.24 5.97 -10.44
C ILE A 186 4.58 6.63 -10.80
N GLU A 187 4.56 7.88 -11.24
CA GLU A 187 5.79 8.64 -11.49
C GLU A 187 6.71 8.66 -10.27
N LEU A 188 6.12 8.91 -9.10
CA LEU A 188 6.84 8.94 -7.84
C LEU A 188 7.50 7.58 -7.59
N LEU A 189 6.77 6.47 -7.68
CA LEU A 189 7.34 5.13 -7.50
C LEU A 189 8.48 4.85 -8.49
N ILE A 190 8.32 5.23 -9.76
CA ILE A 190 9.37 5.11 -10.79
C ILE A 190 10.62 5.91 -10.41
N ARG A 191 10.46 7.16 -9.95
CA ARG A 191 11.58 8.00 -9.48
C ARG A 191 12.31 7.40 -8.28
N TYR A 192 11.58 6.69 -7.41
CA TYR A 192 12.14 5.96 -6.28
C TYR A 192 12.56 4.52 -6.61
N GLY A 193 12.68 4.19 -7.91
CA GLY A 193 13.33 2.98 -8.38
C GLY A 193 12.42 1.78 -8.57
N ALA A 194 11.11 1.97 -8.72
CA ALA A 194 10.20 0.89 -9.09
C ALA A 194 10.71 0.13 -10.32
N ALA A 195 10.73 -1.20 -10.24
CA ALA A 195 11.30 -2.05 -11.28
C ALA A 195 10.52 -1.91 -12.59
N ARG A 196 11.24 -1.60 -13.68
CA ARG A 196 10.68 -1.47 -15.03
C ARG A 196 10.25 -2.81 -15.61
N VAL A 197 11.03 -3.86 -15.34
CA VAL A 197 10.75 -5.22 -15.81
C VAL A 197 10.43 -6.07 -14.60
N LEU A 198 9.26 -6.69 -14.61
CA LEU A 198 8.80 -7.59 -13.55
C LEU A 198 8.76 -9.01 -14.11
N GLU A 199 9.39 -9.95 -13.41
CA GLU A 199 9.37 -11.35 -13.85
C GLU A 199 7.99 -11.97 -13.60
N ARG A 200 7.44 -12.63 -14.62
CA ARG A 200 6.23 -13.44 -14.51
C ARG A 200 6.66 -14.89 -14.34
N TYR A 201 6.26 -15.53 -13.24
CA TYR A 201 6.48 -16.96 -13.08
C TYR A 201 5.38 -17.72 -13.80
N THR A 202 5.73 -18.49 -14.83
CA THR A 202 4.82 -19.47 -15.42
C THR A 202 4.78 -20.70 -14.51
N VAL A 203 3.63 -20.98 -13.90
CA VAL A 203 3.42 -22.27 -13.20
C VAL A 203 3.28 -23.34 -14.26
N ILE A 204 4.31 -24.17 -14.43
CA ILE A 204 4.25 -25.33 -15.32
C ILE A 204 3.41 -26.39 -14.59
N PRO A 205 2.25 -26.84 -15.13
CA PRO A 205 1.54 -27.96 -14.54
C PRO A 205 2.46 -29.18 -14.52
N LYS A 206 2.51 -29.89 -13.38
CA LYS A 206 3.33 -31.10 -13.20
C LYS A 206 2.99 -32.12 -14.29
N GLN A 207 3.85 -32.25 -15.30
CA GLN A 207 3.75 -33.33 -16.28
C GLN A 207 4.55 -34.56 -15.82
N PRO A 208 4.12 -35.77 -16.19
CA PRO A 208 4.85 -37.00 -15.90
C PRO A 208 6.19 -37.00 -16.62
N SER A 209 7.22 -37.43 -15.90
CA SER A 209 8.64 -37.47 -16.23
C SER A 209 9.00 -38.00 -17.63
N SER A 210 9.83 -37.25 -18.38
CA SER A 210 10.95 -37.80 -19.19
C SER A 210 11.73 -36.78 -20.03
N ARG A 211 11.45 -35.46 -19.97
CA ARG A 211 12.27 -34.46 -20.70
C ARG A 211 12.68 -33.29 -19.80
N ILE A 212 13.98 -33.04 -19.73
CA ILE A 212 14.56 -31.86 -19.07
C ILE A 212 14.22 -30.65 -19.95
N HIS A 213 13.18 -29.91 -19.57
CA HIS A 213 12.90 -28.62 -20.18
C HIS A 213 13.69 -27.53 -19.47
N VAL A 214 14.43 -26.75 -20.26
CA VAL A 214 15.07 -25.51 -19.83
C VAL A 214 13.97 -24.52 -19.43
N LYS A 215 14.03 -24.01 -18.20
CA LYS A 215 13.12 -23.00 -17.67
C LYS A 215 13.37 -21.67 -18.40
N LEU A 216 12.61 -21.41 -19.45
CA LEU A 216 12.56 -20.09 -20.09
C LEU A 216 11.71 -19.18 -19.20
N SER A 217 12.33 -18.37 -18.35
CA SER A 217 11.61 -17.29 -17.67
C SER A 217 11.21 -16.25 -18.72
N HIS A 218 9.91 -16.08 -18.93
CA HIS A 218 9.41 -15.00 -19.77
C HIS A 218 9.52 -13.70 -18.97
N ARG A 219 10.32 -12.75 -19.48
CA ARG A 219 10.42 -11.41 -18.92
C ARG A 219 9.44 -10.52 -19.68
N GLU A 220 8.34 -10.19 -19.02
CA GLU A 220 7.29 -9.34 -19.59
C GLU A 220 7.40 -7.94 -18.96
N VAL A 221 7.16 -6.89 -19.74
CA VAL A 221 7.12 -5.51 -19.23
C VAL A 221 5.73 -5.27 -18.65
N ILE A 222 5.38 -6.00 -17.59
CA ILE A 222 4.05 -6.00 -16.96
C ILE A 222 3.59 -4.55 -16.67
N ALA A 223 4.54 -3.70 -16.26
CA ALA A 223 4.26 -2.29 -16.00
C ALA A 223 3.67 -1.56 -17.22
N ARG A 224 4.26 -1.68 -18.41
CA ARG A 224 3.77 -0.93 -19.59
C ARG A 224 2.37 -1.38 -19.98
N ASP A 225 2.15 -2.68 -20.07
CA ASP A 225 0.86 -3.21 -20.55
C ASP A 225 -0.27 -2.87 -19.59
N THR A 226 -0.04 -2.96 -18.28
CA THR A 226 -1.00 -2.49 -17.27
C THR A 226 -1.25 -0.99 -17.40
N LEU A 227 -0.20 -0.17 -17.54
CA LEU A 227 -0.35 1.28 -17.65
C LEU A 227 -1.09 1.68 -18.92
N ALA A 228 -0.83 1.03 -20.06
CA ALA A 228 -1.53 1.28 -21.31
C ALA A 228 -3.01 0.86 -21.19
N ALA A 229 -3.26 -0.27 -20.54
CA ALA A 229 -4.59 -0.76 -20.30
C ALA A 229 -5.41 0.16 -19.38
N VAL A 230 -4.79 0.95 -18.50
CA VAL A 230 -5.48 1.83 -17.53
C VAL A 230 -5.53 3.29 -18.01
N PHE A 231 -4.40 3.84 -18.45
CA PHE A 231 -4.22 5.27 -18.73
C PHE A 231 -4.05 5.59 -20.23
N GLY A 232 -3.98 4.58 -21.09
CA GLY A 232 -3.77 4.73 -22.53
C GLY A 232 -2.30 4.62 -22.96
N GLU A 233 -2.08 4.35 -24.25
CA GLU A 233 -0.75 4.09 -24.83
C GLU A 233 0.21 5.28 -24.65
N ASP A 234 -0.24 6.50 -24.93
CA ASP A 234 0.61 7.70 -24.85
C ASP A 234 1.20 7.89 -23.44
N GLU A 235 0.38 7.66 -22.43
CA GLU A 235 0.78 7.82 -21.03
C GLU A 235 1.68 6.68 -20.56
N ALA A 236 1.40 5.45 -21.00
CA ALA A 236 2.26 4.30 -20.75
C ALA A 236 3.66 4.48 -21.36
N ASP A 237 3.73 4.98 -22.60
CA ASP A 237 5.00 5.25 -23.29
C ASP A 237 5.78 6.38 -22.62
N ARG A 238 5.09 7.43 -22.12
CA ARG A 238 5.69 8.51 -21.34
C ARG A 238 6.32 7.98 -20.04
N LEU A 239 5.60 7.13 -19.31
CA LEU A 239 6.06 6.54 -18.05
C LEU A 239 7.18 5.50 -18.26
N ASP A 240 7.12 4.65 -19.29
CA ASP A 240 8.23 3.74 -19.63
C ASP A 240 9.48 4.52 -20.04
N SER A 241 9.32 5.61 -20.80
CA SER A 241 10.41 6.51 -21.16
C SER A 241 11.05 7.18 -19.94
N LEU A 242 10.24 7.55 -18.93
CA LEU A 242 10.76 8.04 -17.65
C LEU A 242 11.58 6.96 -16.93
N ALA A 243 11.02 5.75 -16.78
CA ALA A 243 11.70 4.64 -16.13
C ALA A 243 13.02 4.26 -16.85
N TRP A 244 13.02 4.28 -18.18
CA TRP A 244 14.22 4.03 -18.99
C TRP A 244 15.29 5.10 -18.74
N ARG A 245 14.94 6.39 -18.82
CA ARG A 245 15.90 7.49 -18.62
C ARG A 245 16.54 7.47 -17.23
N LEU A 246 15.76 7.20 -16.19
CA LEU A 246 16.27 7.14 -14.81
C LEU A 246 17.20 5.95 -14.59
N ASN A 247 16.91 4.81 -15.22
CA ASN A 247 17.81 3.64 -15.20
C ASN A 247 19.10 3.89 -16.00
N ALA A 248 18.99 4.48 -17.19
CA ALA A 248 20.14 4.79 -18.04
C ALA A 248 21.08 5.83 -17.42
N SER A 249 20.53 6.80 -16.69
CA SER A 249 21.31 7.83 -15.97
C SER A 249 21.88 7.36 -14.64
N GLY A 250 21.56 6.14 -14.19
CA GLY A 250 21.97 5.61 -12.89
C GLY A 250 21.34 6.33 -11.69
N GLN A 251 20.38 7.24 -11.91
CA GLN A 251 19.71 7.97 -10.83
C GLN A 251 18.95 7.03 -9.89
N THR A 252 18.37 5.96 -10.40
CA THR A 252 17.76 4.90 -9.57
C THR A 252 18.78 4.19 -8.69
N LEU A 253 19.98 3.92 -9.21
CA LEU A 253 21.07 3.35 -8.41
C LEU A 253 21.57 4.32 -7.34
N PHE A 254 21.66 5.61 -7.66
CA PHE A 254 22.08 6.63 -6.70
C PHE A 254 21.07 6.79 -5.56
N VAL A 255 19.78 6.90 -5.87
CA VAL A 255 18.70 6.96 -4.88
C VAL A 255 18.71 5.73 -3.97
N ASN A 256 18.84 4.53 -4.55
CA ASN A 256 18.94 3.28 -3.78
C ASN A 256 20.20 3.23 -2.92
N SER A 257 21.36 3.67 -3.44
CA SER A 257 22.63 3.65 -2.69
C SER A 257 22.63 4.63 -1.53
N VAL A 258 22.15 5.86 -1.75
CA VAL A 258 22.02 6.88 -0.69
C VAL A 258 21.08 6.38 0.41
N ARG A 259 19.99 5.69 0.04
CA ARG A 259 19.07 5.07 1.00
C ARG A 259 19.74 3.96 1.81
N THR A 260 20.44 3.04 1.15
CA THR A 260 21.15 1.94 1.84
C THR A 260 22.20 2.48 2.81
N VAL A 261 22.99 3.50 2.41
CA VAL A 261 23.99 4.12 3.27
C VAL A 261 23.34 4.86 4.46
N ARG A 262 22.28 5.62 4.23
CA ARG A 262 21.55 6.34 5.29
C ARG A 262 20.91 5.38 6.30
N ASN A 263 20.46 4.21 5.82
CA ASN A 263 19.93 3.16 6.68
C ASN A 263 21.06 2.49 7.48
N LEU A 264 22.18 2.11 6.86
CA LEU A 264 23.32 1.49 7.55
C LEU A 264 23.92 2.38 8.65
N LEU A 265 24.07 3.69 8.38
CA LEU A 265 24.58 4.65 9.37
C LEU A 265 23.65 4.84 10.58
N ARG A 266 22.36 4.53 10.44
CA ARG A 266 21.38 4.59 11.55
C ARG A 266 21.28 3.32 12.38
N TRP A 267 21.77 2.18 11.88
CA TRP A 267 21.87 0.94 12.64
C TRP A 267 23.17 0.85 13.46
N ALA A 268 24.16 1.69 13.13
CA ALA A 268 25.46 1.74 13.81
C ALA A 268 25.54 2.78 14.95
N MET A 269 24.46 3.54 15.20
CA MET A 269 24.26 4.43 16.34
C MET A 269 23.12 3.91 17.20
#